data_AF-A0A7W4USH2-F1
#
_entry.id   AF-A0A7W4USH2-F1
#
_cell.length_a   1.000
_cell.length_b   1.000
_cell.length_c   1.000
_cell.angle_alpha   90.00
_cell.angle_beta   90.00
_cell.angle_gamma   90.00
#
_symmetry.space_group_name_H-M   'P 1'
#
loop_
_entity.id
_entity.type
_entity.pdbx_description
1 polymer ?
#
loop_
_entity_poly.entity_id
_entity_poly.type
_entity_poly.pdbx_seq_one_letter_code
_entity_poly.pdbx_strand_id
1 'polypeptide(L)'
;MPTNQERALTRPHLEVWPRDAWQSGAGGFRRFEKTVVLGEGDALWDRAAADVLLWRVKTRSGFEVHPAHIPTAVGARQTIVAGWGGVRILEPVEVVAVVEEPDRVGFAYRTLPGHPVSGEEAFVVRRVDGRVEFTIRSLTRPAPSGPWRVLYPVLRAAQLVVRWRYLRALR
;
A
#
# COMPACT_ATOMS: atom_id res chain seq x y z
N MET A 1 -14.42 9.73 19.40
CA MET A 1 -13.67 8.52 18.99
C MET A 1 -12.99 8.84 17.67
N PRO A 2 -11.69 8.62 17.50
CA PRO A 2 -11.02 8.95 16.25
C PRO A 2 -11.54 8.09 15.10
N THR A 3 -11.69 8.69 13.92
CA THR A 3 -12.21 8.03 12.71
C THR A 3 -11.24 6.94 12.22
N ASN A 4 -11.71 6.00 11.39
CA ASN A 4 -10.82 4.98 10.81
C ASN A 4 -9.67 5.61 10.00
N GLN A 5 -9.90 6.77 9.41
CA GLN A 5 -8.87 7.55 8.70
C GLN A 5 -7.78 8.07 9.63
N GLU A 6 -8.13 8.56 10.82
CA GLU A 6 -7.17 9.06 11.83
C GLU A 6 -6.31 7.95 12.45
N ARG A 7 -6.83 6.71 12.45
CA ARG A 7 -6.15 5.54 13.00
C ARG A 7 -5.14 4.91 12.03
N ALA A 8 -5.27 5.13 10.72
CA ALA A 8 -4.33 4.64 9.73
C ALA A 8 -2.99 5.37 9.84
N LEU A 9 -1.90 4.63 10.03
CA LEU A 9 -0.57 5.19 10.27
C LEU A 9 0.00 5.92 9.04
N THR A 10 -0.39 5.49 7.85
CA THR A 10 0.01 6.04 6.55
C THR A 10 -0.90 7.19 6.08
N ARG A 11 -2.01 7.44 6.79
CA ARG A 11 -2.92 8.59 6.62
C ARG A 11 -3.21 8.92 5.14
N PRO A 12 -3.87 8.03 4.37
CA PRO A 12 -4.04 8.20 2.92
C PRO A 12 -4.84 9.45 2.54
N HIS A 13 -5.70 9.93 3.45
CA HIS A 13 -6.49 11.15 3.31
C HIS A 13 -5.65 12.43 3.35
N LEU A 14 -4.48 12.42 3.99
CA LEU A 14 -3.65 13.64 4.09
C LEU A 14 -2.84 13.87 2.81
N GLU A 15 -2.80 15.14 2.38
CA GLU A 15 -1.90 15.57 1.32
C GLU A 15 -0.44 15.37 1.72
N VAL A 16 -0.04 15.96 2.85
CA VAL A 16 1.28 15.80 3.42
C VAL A 16 1.21 14.74 4.51
N TRP A 17 2.04 13.70 4.42
CA TRP A 17 2.15 12.69 5.46
C TRP A 17 3.16 13.12 6.53
N PRO A 18 2.71 13.50 7.75
CA PRO A 18 3.59 14.02 8.78
C PRO A 18 4.70 13.04 9.12
N ARG A 19 5.87 13.58 9.46
CA ARG A 19 7.08 12.80 9.75
C ARG A 19 7.18 12.40 11.23
N ASP A 20 6.25 12.90 12.04
CA ASP A 20 6.33 13.11 13.46
C ASP A 20 5.42 12.11 14.18
N ALA A 21 5.99 10.95 14.52
CA ALA A 21 5.54 9.96 15.53
C ALA A 21 6.35 8.65 15.46
N TRP A 22 6.91 8.32 14.28
CA TRP A 22 7.48 6.98 14.00
C TRP A 22 9.01 6.93 14.01
N GLN A 23 9.67 8.09 14.09
CA GLN A 23 11.13 8.22 14.06
C GLN A 23 11.77 8.05 15.44
N SER A 24 11.01 8.28 16.52
CA SER A 24 11.47 8.22 17.91
C SER A 24 11.54 6.78 18.45
N GLY A 25 12.26 5.88 17.76
CA GLY A 25 12.84 4.64 18.33
C GLY A 25 11.91 3.54 18.88
N ALA A 26 10.63 3.79 19.19
CA ALA A 26 9.82 2.88 19.98
C ALA A 26 9.21 1.70 19.17
N GLY A 27 9.15 1.82 17.83
CA GLY A 27 8.45 0.83 16.99
C GLY A 27 9.32 0.04 16.00
N GLY A 28 10.52 0.53 15.67
CA GLY A 28 11.40 -0.07 14.64
C GLY A 28 10.86 0.02 13.20
N PHE A 29 9.90 0.90 12.93
CA PHE A 29 9.30 1.05 11.60
C PHE A 29 10.20 1.85 10.65
N ARG A 30 10.38 1.32 9.44
CA ARG A 30 11.00 2.02 8.32
C ARG A 30 9.92 2.71 7.49
N ARG A 31 9.97 4.04 7.47
CA ARG A 31 9.14 4.89 6.60
C ARG A 31 9.63 4.86 5.16
N PHE A 32 8.70 4.80 4.21
CA PHE A 32 8.95 5.04 2.80
C PHE A 32 7.76 5.77 2.20
N GLU A 33 8.06 6.80 1.41
CA GLU A 33 7.07 7.55 0.64
C GLU A 33 7.69 7.87 -0.72
N LYS A 34 6.91 7.70 -1.79
CA LYS A 34 7.31 8.13 -3.12
C LYS A 34 6.11 8.46 -3.98
N THR A 35 6.20 9.58 -4.66
CA THR A 35 5.20 10.07 -5.61
C THR A 35 5.75 10.04 -7.03
N VAL A 36 4.90 9.72 -7.99
CA VAL A 36 5.18 9.80 -9.43
C VAL A 36 4.02 10.44 -10.15
N VAL A 37 4.32 11.25 -11.16
CA VAL A 37 3.30 11.74 -12.11
C VAL A 37 2.95 10.60 -13.06
N LEU A 38 1.65 10.36 -13.24
CA LEU A 38 1.10 9.40 -14.20
C LEU A 38 0.79 10.05 -15.54
N GLY A 39 0.42 11.34 -15.54
CA GLY A 39 0.02 12.11 -16.71
C GLY A 39 -1.02 13.17 -16.33
N GLU A 40 -1.86 13.57 -17.27
CA GLU A 40 -2.89 14.61 -17.10
C GLU A 40 -4.24 14.16 -17.69
N GLY A 41 -5.33 14.75 -17.20
CA GLY A 41 -6.68 14.62 -17.76
C GLY A 41 -7.64 13.67 -17.03
N ASP A 42 -8.95 13.91 -17.21
CA ASP A 42 -10.03 13.23 -16.47
C ASP A 42 -10.10 11.73 -16.73
N ALA A 43 -9.90 11.30 -17.98
CA ALA A 43 -9.91 9.87 -18.31
C ALA A 43 -8.79 9.08 -17.59
N LEU A 44 -7.63 9.71 -17.40
CA LEU A 44 -6.54 9.11 -16.62
C LEU A 44 -6.90 9.07 -15.12
N TRP A 45 -7.49 10.15 -14.62
CA TRP A 45 -7.96 10.25 -13.24
C TRP A 45 -8.96 9.14 -12.91
N ASP A 46 -10.04 9.02 -13.69
CA ASP A 46 -11.11 8.04 -13.45
C ASP A 46 -10.56 6.62 -13.45
N ARG A 47 -9.70 6.30 -14.42
CA ARG A 47 -9.04 4.99 -14.52
C ARG A 47 -8.14 4.73 -13.32
N ALA A 48 -7.28 5.68 -12.97
CA ALA A 48 -6.31 5.49 -11.89
C ALA A 48 -6.98 5.38 -10.51
N ALA A 49 -8.01 6.20 -10.26
CA ALA A 49 -8.83 6.14 -9.06
C ALA A 49 -9.51 4.77 -8.90
N ALA A 50 -10.16 4.27 -9.95
CA ALA A 50 -10.78 2.94 -9.95
C ALA A 50 -9.74 1.82 -9.78
N ASP A 51 -8.63 1.88 -10.53
CA ASP A 51 -7.58 0.88 -10.49
C ASP A 51 -6.95 0.74 -9.09
N VAL A 52 -6.76 1.86 -8.37
CA VAL A 52 -6.29 1.80 -6.98
C VAL A 52 -7.26 1.04 -6.10
N LEU A 53 -8.55 1.37 -6.11
CA LEU A 53 -9.54 0.72 -5.26
C LEU A 53 -9.78 -0.76 -5.61
N LEU A 54 -9.44 -1.16 -6.84
CA LEU A 54 -9.53 -2.55 -7.33
C LEU A 54 -8.22 -3.34 -7.15
N TRP A 55 -7.30 -2.88 -6.30
CA TRP A 55 -6.02 -3.54 -6.04
C TRP A 55 -5.13 -3.72 -7.29
N ARG A 56 -5.35 -2.93 -8.36
CA ARG A 56 -4.62 -3.09 -9.63
C ARG A 56 -3.14 -2.76 -9.50
N VAL A 57 -2.77 -1.88 -8.56
CA VAL A 57 -1.36 -1.64 -8.22
C VAL A 57 -0.64 -2.94 -7.83
N LYS A 58 -1.26 -3.76 -6.96
CA LYS A 58 -0.72 -5.06 -6.54
C LYS A 58 -0.77 -6.06 -7.68
N THR A 59 -1.93 -6.23 -8.32
CA THR A 59 -2.11 -7.28 -9.33
C THR A 59 -1.28 -7.07 -10.59
N ARG A 60 -1.17 -5.84 -11.09
CA ARG A 60 -0.25 -5.50 -12.21
C ARG A 60 1.23 -5.58 -11.81
N SER A 61 1.51 -5.63 -10.52
CA SER A 61 2.85 -5.86 -10.00
C SER A 61 3.15 -7.33 -9.71
N GLY A 62 2.34 -8.26 -10.22
CA GLY A 62 2.61 -9.70 -10.19
C GLY A 62 2.20 -10.40 -8.90
N PHE A 63 1.35 -9.76 -8.11
CA PHE A 63 0.71 -10.38 -6.95
C PHE A 63 -0.68 -10.87 -7.32
N GLU A 64 -1.18 -11.88 -6.64
CA GLU A 64 -2.61 -12.16 -6.62
C GLU A 64 -3.23 -11.54 -5.36
N VAL A 65 -4.52 -11.20 -5.42
CA VAL A 65 -5.26 -10.66 -4.27
C VAL A 65 -6.58 -11.41 -4.17
N HIS A 66 -6.81 -12.04 -3.01
CA HIS A 66 -7.96 -12.91 -2.76
C HIS A 66 -8.75 -12.47 -1.52
N PRO A 67 -10.09 -12.38 -1.59
CA PRO A 67 -10.94 -12.61 -2.76
C PRO A 67 -10.78 -11.52 -3.84
N ALA A 68 -10.71 -11.98 -5.10
CA ALA A 68 -10.58 -11.09 -6.25
C ALA A 68 -11.87 -10.27 -6.49
N HIS A 69 -11.72 -9.11 -7.13
CA HIS A 69 -12.81 -8.26 -7.60
C HIS A 69 -13.75 -7.68 -6.52
N ILE A 70 -13.38 -7.76 -5.24
CA ILE A 70 -14.13 -7.10 -4.17
C ILE A 70 -13.65 -5.65 -4.05
N PRO A 71 -14.55 -4.65 -4.14
CA PRO A 71 -14.19 -3.26 -3.89
C PRO A 71 -13.54 -3.08 -2.51
N THR A 72 -12.58 -2.17 -2.43
CA THR A 72 -11.87 -1.91 -1.18
C THR A 72 -12.77 -1.20 -0.19
N ALA A 73 -13.06 -1.85 0.93
CA ALA A 73 -13.85 -1.29 2.03
C ALA A 73 -13.07 -1.41 3.35
N VAL A 74 -13.28 -0.46 4.27
CA VAL A 74 -12.63 -0.52 5.59
C VAL A 74 -13.07 -1.80 6.33
N GLY A 75 -12.11 -2.51 6.92
CA GLY A 75 -12.31 -3.81 7.56
C GLY A 75 -12.25 -5.00 6.62
N ALA A 76 -12.20 -4.79 5.29
CA ALA A 76 -12.05 -5.88 4.34
C ALA A 76 -10.71 -6.59 4.53
N ARG A 77 -10.78 -7.92 4.65
CA ARG A 77 -9.59 -8.78 4.74
C ARG A 77 -9.29 -9.41 3.40
N GLN A 78 -8.03 -9.35 3.03
CA GLN A 78 -7.52 -9.88 1.77
C GLN A 78 -6.30 -10.76 2.07
N THR A 79 -6.03 -11.72 1.20
CA THR A 79 -4.79 -12.47 1.15
C THR A 79 -4.06 -12.10 -0.13
N ILE A 80 -2.94 -11.41 0.01
CA ILE A 80 -2.03 -11.14 -1.10
C ILE A 80 -1.16 -12.39 -1.29
N VAL A 81 -0.94 -12.80 -2.53
CA VAL A 81 -0.05 -13.94 -2.83
C VAL A 81 1.12 -13.46 -3.66
N ALA A 82 2.33 -13.64 -3.13
CA ALA A 82 3.57 -13.40 -3.83
C ALA A 82 4.15 -14.73 -4.32
N GLY A 83 4.25 -14.88 -5.64
CA GLY A 83 4.87 -16.05 -6.28
C GLY A 83 6.32 -15.78 -6.68
N TRP A 84 7.26 -16.61 -6.24
CA TRP A 84 8.64 -16.57 -6.73
C TRP A 84 9.25 -17.98 -6.81
N GLY A 85 9.73 -18.37 -8.00
CA GLY A 85 10.48 -19.62 -8.18
C GLY A 85 9.73 -20.89 -7.73
N GLY A 86 8.40 -20.95 -7.91
CA GLY A 86 7.57 -22.08 -7.48
C GLY A 86 7.08 -22.00 -6.02
N VAL A 87 7.55 -21.04 -5.24
CA VAL A 87 7.07 -20.79 -3.86
C VAL A 87 5.97 -19.74 -3.89
N ARG A 88 4.90 -19.97 -3.11
CA ARG A 88 3.82 -19.00 -2.89
C ARG A 88 3.82 -18.55 -1.43
N ILE A 89 3.97 -17.25 -1.22
CA ILE A 89 3.92 -16.62 0.11
C ILE A 89 2.54 -15.99 0.28
N LEU A 90 1.85 -16.36 1.35
CA LEU A 90 0.56 -15.79 1.72
C LEU A 90 0.77 -14.59 2.65
N GLU A 91 0.20 -13.46 2.27
CA GLU A 91 0.35 -12.18 2.93
C GLU A 91 -1.03 -11.68 3.35
N PRO A 92 -1.54 -12.10 4.53
CA PRO A 92 -2.85 -11.68 5.01
C PRO A 92 -2.81 -10.20 5.43
N VAL A 93 -3.82 -9.45 5.00
CA VAL A 93 -3.93 -8.00 5.22
C VAL A 93 -5.37 -7.60 5.54
N GLU A 94 -5.52 -6.43 6.16
CA GLU A 94 -6.81 -5.81 6.44
C GLU A 94 -6.79 -4.34 6.03
N VAL A 95 -7.80 -3.89 5.29
CA VAL A 95 -7.96 -2.48 4.90
C VAL A 95 -8.38 -1.69 6.13
N VAL A 96 -7.64 -0.63 6.44
CA VAL A 96 -7.84 0.19 7.65
C VAL A 96 -8.37 1.59 7.34
N ALA A 97 -8.16 2.09 6.13
CA ALA A 97 -8.71 3.36 5.68
C ALA A 97 -8.96 3.34 4.18
N VAL A 98 -10.00 4.06 3.77
CA VAL A 98 -10.34 4.38 2.38
C VAL A 98 -10.59 5.89 2.31
N VAL A 99 -10.17 6.52 1.22
CA VAL A 99 -10.45 7.92 0.89
C VAL A 99 -11.00 7.95 -0.53
N GLU A 100 -12.13 8.61 -0.70
CA GLU A 100 -12.84 8.80 -1.96
C GLU A 100 -13.35 10.25 -2.01
N GLU A 101 -12.42 11.16 -2.27
CA GLU A 101 -12.66 12.60 -2.42
C GLU A 101 -12.56 12.97 -3.91
N PRO A 102 -13.16 14.09 -4.35
CA PRO A 102 -13.18 14.49 -5.76
C PRO A 102 -11.78 14.59 -6.39
N ASP A 103 -10.75 14.87 -5.60
CA ASP A 103 -9.38 15.05 -6.04
C ASP A 103 -8.37 14.09 -5.38
N ARG A 104 -8.85 13.14 -4.58
CA ARG A 104 -8.02 12.16 -3.88
C ARG A 104 -8.74 10.83 -3.68
N VAL A 105 -8.15 9.77 -4.21
CA VAL A 105 -8.68 8.40 -4.05
C VAL A 105 -7.56 7.47 -3.60
N GLY A 106 -7.84 6.62 -2.62
CA GLY A 106 -6.85 5.70 -2.11
C GLY A 106 -7.32 4.86 -0.95
N PHE A 107 -6.44 3.95 -0.53
CA PHE A 107 -6.68 3.14 0.65
C PHE A 107 -5.37 2.80 1.35
N ALA A 108 -5.49 2.39 2.61
CA ALA A 108 -4.41 1.84 3.41
C ALA A 108 -4.80 0.46 3.93
N TYR A 109 -3.85 -0.46 3.97
CA TYR A 109 -4.01 -1.75 4.61
C TYR A 109 -2.89 -2.01 5.62
N ARG A 110 -3.22 -2.73 6.69
CA ARG A 110 -2.25 -3.27 7.66
C ARG A 110 -1.98 -4.74 7.40
N THR A 111 -0.76 -5.16 7.67
CA THR A 111 -0.36 -6.57 7.64
C THR A 111 -0.93 -7.32 8.86
N LEU A 112 -1.40 -8.55 8.68
CA LEU A 112 -1.89 -9.42 9.76
C LEU A 112 -0.85 -10.50 10.11
N PRO A 113 -1.01 -11.21 11.26
CA PRO A 113 -0.15 -12.36 11.59
C PRO A 113 -0.09 -13.39 10.45
N GLY A 114 1.11 -13.91 10.19
CA GLY A 114 1.40 -14.77 9.03
C GLY A 114 2.12 -14.03 7.89
N HIS A 115 1.99 -12.69 7.82
CA HIS A 115 2.73 -11.87 6.86
C HIS A 115 4.22 -11.80 7.23
N PRO A 116 5.17 -11.85 6.25
CA PRO A 116 6.61 -11.72 6.49
C PRO A 116 7.07 -10.38 7.09
N VAL A 117 6.21 -9.37 7.08
CA VAL A 117 6.49 -7.99 7.48
C VAL A 117 5.34 -7.53 8.35
N SER A 118 5.64 -6.73 9.37
CA SER A 118 4.64 -6.02 10.17
C SER A 118 4.62 -4.56 9.74
N GLY A 119 3.45 -4.01 9.45
CA GLY A 119 3.35 -2.65 8.95
C GLY A 119 2.01 -2.25 8.36
N GLU A 120 2.02 -1.09 7.72
CA GLU A 120 0.91 -0.54 6.96
C GLU A 120 1.43 0.02 5.63
N GLU A 121 0.66 -0.15 4.56
CA GLU A 121 0.96 0.39 3.23
C GLU A 121 -0.30 1.06 2.65
N ALA A 122 -0.08 2.19 1.98
CA ALA A 122 -1.11 2.99 1.34
C ALA A 122 -0.77 3.28 -0.12
N PHE A 123 -1.82 3.27 -0.93
CA PHE A 123 -1.82 3.63 -2.35
C PHE A 123 -2.81 4.76 -2.55
N VAL A 124 -2.33 5.88 -3.08
CA VAL A 124 -3.13 7.09 -3.21
C VAL A 124 -2.90 7.71 -4.57
N VAL A 125 -3.98 7.99 -5.29
CA VAL A 125 -3.97 8.83 -6.49
C VAL A 125 -4.54 10.19 -6.10
N ARG A 126 -3.90 11.26 -6.52
CA ARG A 126 -4.41 12.63 -6.39
C ARG A 126 -4.42 13.32 -7.75
N ARG A 127 -5.35 14.26 -7.94
CA ARG A 127 -5.29 15.21 -9.05
C ARG A 127 -5.00 16.61 -8.53
N VAL A 128 -4.02 17.28 -9.11
CA VAL A 128 -3.64 18.65 -8.77
C VAL A 128 -3.31 19.37 -10.06
N ASP A 129 -3.97 20.51 -10.32
CA ASP A 129 -3.75 21.32 -11.53
C ASP A 129 -3.78 20.51 -12.83
N GLY A 130 -4.74 19.57 -12.95
CA GLY A 130 -4.90 18.69 -14.11
C GLY A 130 -3.95 17.47 -14.16
N ARG A 131 -2.92 17.43 -13.31
CA ARG A 131 -1.98 16.29 -13.19
C ARG A 131 -2.50 15.23 -12.28
N VAL A 132 -2.37 13.98 -12.73
CA VAL A 132 -2.67 12.79 -11.94
C VAL A 132 -1.36 12.26 -11.37
N GLU A 133 -1.28 12.21 -10.05
CA GLU A 133 -0.12 11.74 -9.32
C GLU A 133 -0.46 10.49 -8.51
N PHE A 134 0.47 9.55 -8.45
CA PHE A 134 0.36 8.35 -7.66
C PHE A 134 1.41 8.34 -6.55
N THR A 135 0.98 8.13 -5.32
CA THR A 135 1.80 8.11 -4.11
C THR A 135 1.68 6.76 -3.42
N ILE A 136 2.84 6.20 -3.08
CA ILE A 136 2.96 5.03 -2.21
C ILE A 136 3.49 5.50 -0.87
N ARG A 137 2.83 5.10 0.22
CA ARG A 137 3.29 5.29 1.60
C ARG A 137 3.40 3.95 2.28
N SER A 138 4.46 3.71 3.05
CA SER A 138 4.56 2.49 3.85
C SER A 138 5.36 2.71 5.13
N LEU A 139 4.92 2.03 6.19
CA LEU A 139 5.66 1.81 7.43
C LEU A 139 5.86 0.31 7.56
N THR A 140 7.11 -0.15 7.59
CA THR A 140 7.40 -1.59 7.61
C THR A 140 8.50 -1.92 8.63
N ARG A 141 8.34 -3.03 9.33
CA ARG A 141 9.37 -3.62 10.19
C ARG A 141 9.36 -5.15 10.02
N PRO A 142 10.44 -5.87 10.36
CA PRO A 142 10.40 -7.33 10.37
C PRO A 142 9.22 -7.83 11.21
N ALA A 143 8.57 -8.92 10.79
CA ALA A 143 7.59 -9.58 11.64
C ALA A 143 8.25 -10.00 12.98
N PRO A 144 7.57 -9.83 14.12
CA PRO A 144 8.16 -10.12 15.44
C PRO A 144 8.41 -11.63 15.67
N SER A 145 7.75 -12.50 14.91
CA SER A 145 7.82 -13.95 15.04
C SER A 145 7.78 -14.65 13.67
N GLY A 146 8.22 -15.91 13.63
CA GLY A 146 8.25 -16.76 12.43
C GLY A 146 9.63 -16.88 11.76
N PRO A 147 9.77 -17.79 10.76
CA PRO A 147 11.05 -18.05 10.09
C PRO A 147 11.55 -16.87 9.23
N TRP A 148 10.69 -15.87 8.99
CA TRP A 148 10.95 -14.72 8.12
C TRP A 148 12.08 -13.79 8.57
N ARG A 149 12.45 -13.82 9.86
CA ARG A 149 13.61 -13.05 10.36
C ARG A 149 14.91 -13.45 9.66
N VAL A 150 15.06 -14.73 9.29
CA VAL A 150 16.24 -15.26 8.60
C VAL A 150 16.24 -14.86 7.11
N LEU A 151 15.07 -14.78 6.48
CA LEU A 151 14.90 -14.36 5.08
C LEU A 151 14.83 -12.84 4.89
N TYR A 152 14.93 -12.07 5.97
CA TYR A 152 14.80 -10.61 5.96
C TYR A 152 15.66 -9.91 4.89
N PRO A 153 16.98 -10.16 4.72
CA PRO A 153 17.76 -9.48 3.69
C PRO A 153 17.25 -9.72 2.25
N VAL A 154 16.74 -10.93 1.95
CA VAL A 154 16.12 -11.24 0.65
C VAL A 154 14.80 -10.49 0.48
N LEU A 155 14.00 -10.43 1.55
CA LEU A 155 12.77 -9.62 1.57
C LEU A 155 13.08 -8.13 1.33
N ARG A 156 14.25 -7.62 1.77
CA ARG A 156 14.66 -6.22 1.54
C ARG A 156 14.97 -5.92 0.09
N ALA A 157 15.62 -6.83 -0.63
CA ALA A 157 15.85 -6.70 -2.06
C ALA A 157 14.52 -6.79 -2.84
N ALA A 158 13.68 -7.75 -2.48
CA ALA A 158 12.34 -7.90 -3.06
C ALA A 158 11.48 -6.64 -2.88
N GLN A 159 11.53 -5.99 -1.70
CA GLN A 159 10.84 -4.72 -1.44
C GLN A 159 11.21 -3.61 -2.43
N LEU A 160 12.48 -3.53 -2.86
CA LEU A 160 12.90 -2.51 -3.82
C LEU A 160 12.33 -2.77 -5.21
N VAL A 161 12.39 -4.02 -5.68
CA VAL A 161 11.83 -4.44 -6.97
C VAL A 161 10.32 -4.23 -6.99
N VAL A 162 9.65 -4.63 -5.91
CA VAL A 162 8.20 -4.50 -5.75
C VAL A 162 7.76 -3.04 -5.77
N ARG A 163 8.45 -2.16 -5.02
CA ARG A 163 8.16 -0.72 -5.04
C ARG A 163 8.37 -0.12 -6.42
N TRP A 164 9.40 -0.55 -7.15
CA TRP A 164 9.61 -0.10 -8.53
C TRP A 164 8.47 -0.55 -9.46
N ARG A 165 7.98 -1.79 -9.31
CA ARG A 165 6.81 -2.30 -10.06
C ARG A 165 5.54 -1.52 -9.73
N TYR A 166 5.27 -1.22 -8.46
CA TYR A 166 4.12 -0.40 -8.05
C TYR A 166 4.12 0.97 -8.71
N LEU A 167 5.27 1.64 -8.76
CA LEU A 167 5.37 2.97 -9.39
C LEU A 167 5.15 2.95 -10.92
N ARG A 168 5.17 1.78 -11.55
CA ARG A 168 4.87 1.59 -12.98
C ARG A 168 3.48 1.00 -13.21
N ALA A 169 2.78 0.56 -12.16
CA ALA A 169 1.54 -0.21 -12.31
C ALA A 169 0.35 0.61 -12.85
N LEU A 170 0.40 1.93 -12.74
CA LEU A 170 -0.64 2.86 -13.19
C LEU A 170 -0.18 3.80 -14.32
N ARG A 171 1.06 3.63 -14.82
CA ARG A 171 1.53 4.30 -16.03
C ARG A 171 1.03 3.53 -17.24
#